data_AF-A0A821X0T9-F1
#
_entry.id   AF-A0A821X0T9-F1
#
_cell.length_a   1.000
_cell.length_b   1.000
_cell.length_c   1.000
_cell.angle_alpha   90.00
_cell.angle_beta   90.00
_cell.angle_gamma   90.00
#
_symmetry.space_group_name_H-M   'P 1'
#
loop_
_entity.id
_entity.type
_entity.pdbx_description
1 polymer ?
#
loop_
_entity_poly.entity_id
_entity_poly.type
_entity_poly.pdbx_seq_one_letter_code
_entity_poly.pdbx_strand_id
1 'polypeptide(L)'
;MAWRLICDRGQQVWKYLKNENSTSIDFDKENPNSADRVYRAYAIQQNYKPLDIDESQYETLKIPIFNEEFSVSAVKSVLNAINYYSSLQVEDGHWAGDYGGPMFLLPGAIITAHVTKFYFTEEQKYQMIRYLFNHQLDDGGWG
;
A
#
# COMPACT_ATOMS: atom_id res chain seq x y z
N MET A 1 8.86 -7.19 12.80
CA MET A 1 8.62 -5.74 12.94
C MET A 1 7.17 -5.41 12.61
N ALA A 2 6.28 -5.35 13.60
CA ALA A 2 4.86 -5.06 13.34
C ALA A 2 4.65 -3.55 13.23
N TRP A 3 4.34 -3.10 12.02
CA TRP A 3 3.92 -1.73 11.74
C TRP A 3 2.40 -1.71 11.56
N ARG A 4 1.74 -0.71 12.14
CA ARG A 4 0.31 -0.47 11.94
C ARG A 4 0.09 0.94 11.42
N LEU A 5 -0.73 1.04 10.37
CA LEU A 5 -1.21 2.32 9.87
C LEU A 5 -2.37 2.79 10.74
N ILE A 6 -2.32 4.04 11.19
CA ILE A 6 -3.38 4.70 11.96
C ILE A 6 -3.93 5.83 11.09
N CYS A 7 -5.25 5.85 10.95
CA CYS A 7 -5.98 6.83 10.15
C CYS A 7 -6.93 7.66 11.02
N ASP A 8 -6.95 8.98 10.84
CA ASP A 8 -7.95 9.90 11.40
C ASP A 8 -8.23 11.04 10.42
N ARG A 9 -9.46 11.09 9.88
CA ARG A 9 -9.92 12.15 8.96
C ARG A 9 -8.95 12.39 7.79
N GLY A 10 -8.44 11.31 7.20
CA GLY A 10 -7.49 11.34 6.09
C GLY A 10 -6.01 11.44 6.50
N GLN A 11 -5.69 11.71 7.77
CA GLN A 11 -4.31 11.67 8.24
C GLN A 11 -3.82 10.22 8.31
N GLN A 12 -2.63 9.95 7.79
CA GLN A 12 -2.00 8.62 7.78
C GLN A 12 -0.70 8.64 8.59
N VAL A 13 -0.64 7.85 9.67
CA VAL A 13 0.56 7.77 10.53
C VAL A 13 0.90 6.31 10.82
N TRP A 14 2.13 5.92 10.51
CA TRP A 14 2.65 4.61 10.85
C TRP A 14 3.17 4.56 12.28
N LYS A 15 2.74 3.55 13.05
CA LYS A 15 3.26 3.25 14.39
C LYS A 15 3.90 1.88 14.44
N TYR A 16 5.04 1.81 15.13
CA TYR A 16 5.72 0.57 15.42
C TYR A 16 5.16 -0.09 16.69
N LEU A 17 4.86 -1.39 16.61
CA LEU A 17 4.29 -2.20 17.68
C LEU A 17 5.32 -3.22 18.16
N LYS A 18 5.96 -2.94 19.31
CA LYS A 18 7.12 -3.70 19.83
C LYS A 18 6.84 -5.18 20.16
N ASN A 19 5.59 -5.55 20.43
CA ASN A 19 5.22 -6.88 20.98
C ASN A 19 4.30 -7.68 20.06
N GLU A 20 4.12 -7.26 18.81
CA GLU A 20 3.29 -7.99 17.85
C GLU A 20 4.16 -8.77 16.86
N ASN A 21 3.77 -10.02 16.60
CA ASN A 21 4.32 -10.79 15.50
C ASN A 21 3.97 -10.09 14.19
N SER A 22 4.94 -9.95 13.31
CA SER A 22 4.71 -9.38 11.97
C SER A 22 5.11 -10.36 10.90
N THR A 23 4.37 -10.34 9.80
CA THR A 23 4.91 -10.66 8.49
C THR A 23 6.01 -9.64 8.16
N SER A 24 7.28 -10.07 8.14
CA SER A 24 8.32 -9.27 7.47
C SER A 24 8.01 -9.30 5.99
N ILE A 25 7.71 -8.14 5.41
CA ILE A 25 7.78 -8.00 3.95
C ILE A 25 9.22 -7.66 3.65
N ASP A 26 9.88 -8.54 2.90
CA ASP A 26 11.29 -8.48 2.54
C ASP A 26 11.59 -7.39 1.50
N PHE A 27 12.89 -7.12 1.32
CA PHE A 27 13.38 -6.19 0.31
C PHE A 27 12.94 -6.72 -1.05
N ASP A 28 12.31 -5.86 -1.86
CA ASP A 28 11.85 -6.20 -3.20
C ASP A 28 12.40 -5.15 -4.16
N LYS A 29 13.57 -5.43 -4.72
CA LYS A 29 14.24 -4.52 -5.67
C LYS A 29 13.49 -4.46 -7.01
N GLU A 30 12.69 -5.48 -7.34
CA GLU A 30 11.87 -5.49 -8.56
C GLU A 30 10.66 -4.57 -8.42
N ASN A 31 10.15 -4.39 -7.21
CA ASN A 31 9.10 -3.42 -6.90
C ASN A 31 9.44 -2.56 -5.67
N PRO A 32 10.30 -1.53 -5.85
CA PRO A 32 10.79 -0.72 -4.74
C PRO A 32 9.70 0.20 -4.14
N ASN A 33 8.64 0.50 -4.90
CA ASN A 33 7.49 1.33 -4.48
C ASN A 33 6.37 0.49 -3.83
N SER A 34 6.75 -0.52 -3.06
CA SER A 34 5.82 -1.46 -2.46
C SER A 34 5.76 -1.33 -0.93
N ALA A 35 6.06 -0.15 -0.41
CA ALA A 35 6.09 0.11 1.03
C ALA A 35 4.71 -0.05 1.67
N ASP A 36 3.63 0.16 0.92
CA ASP A 36 2.26 -0.10 1.34
C ASP A 36 1.87 -1.59 1.36
N ARG A 37 2.73 -2.53 0.95
CA ARG A 37 2.43 -3.97 1.02
C ARG A 37 2.10 -4.43 2.43
N VAL A 38 2.74 -3.83 3.44
CA VAL A 38 2.46 -4.12 4.86
C VAL A 38 1.02 -3.75 5.18
N TYR A 39 0.60 -2.58 4.71
CA TYR A 39 -0.77 -2.11 4.88
C TYR A 39 -1.75 -2.97 4.09
N ARG A 40 -1.51 -3.23 2.80
CA ARG A 40 -2.39 -4.04 1.95
C ARG A 40 -2.57 -5.44 2.50
N ALA A 41 -1.49 -6.10 2.93
CA ALA A 41 -1.56 -7.43 3.54
C ALA A 41 -2.41 -7.43 4.82
N TYR A 42 -2.22 -6.43 5.69
CA TYR A 42 -3.01 -6.27 6.90
C TYR A 42 -4.49 -5.98 6.58
N ALA A 43 -4.77 -5.01 5.70
CA ALA A 43 -6.12 -4.60 5.33
C ALA A 43 -6.92 -5.76 4.72
N ILE A 44 -6.31 -6.52 3.79
CA ILE A 44 -6.94 -7.72 3.22
C ILE A 44 -7.22 -8.75 4.31
N GLN A 45 -6.26 -9.02 5.20
CA GLN A 45 -6.46 -10.01 6.27
C GLN A 45 -7.64 -9.65 7.19
N GLN A 46 -7.86 -8.37 7.48
CA GLN A 46 -8.90 -7.91 8.40
C GLN A 46 -10.25 -7.66 7.72
N ASN A 47 -10.24 -7.08 6.51
CA ASN A 47 -11.42 -6.50 5.89
C ASN A 47 -11.92 -7.31 4.67
N TYR A 48 -11.18 -8.30 4.20
CA TYR A 48 -11.60 -9.05 3.01
C TYR A 48 -12.90 -9.81 3.28
N LYS A 49 -13.94 -9.39 2.57
CA LYS A 49 -15.25 -10.04 2.51
C LYS A 49 -15.57 -10.24 1.04
N PRO A 50 -15.64 -11.49 0.55
CA PRO A 50 -16.11 -11.74 -0.80
C PRO A 50 -17.51 -11.15 -0.94
N LEU A 51 -17.70 -10.29 -1.94
CA LEU A 51 -19.02 -9.92 -2.41
C LEU A 51 -19.74 -11.20 -2.82
N ASP A 52 -20.97 -11.34 -2.33
CA ASP A 52 -21.89 -12.36 -2.80
C ASP A 52 -22.38 -11.95 -4.18
N ILE A 53 -21.68 -12.43 -5.21
CA ILE A 53 -21.94 -12.07 -6.60
C ILE A 53 -22.90 -13.09 -7.18
N ASP A 54 -24.12 -12.65 -7.44
CA ASP A 54 -25.08 -13.39 -8.25
C ASP A 54 -24.74 -13.21 -9.74
N GLU A 55 -24.05 -14.20 -10.33
CA GLU A 55 -23.63 -14.16 -11.73
C GLU A 55 -24.81 -14.03 -12.71
N SER A 56 -26.03 -14.40 -12.29
CA SER A 56 -27.22 -14.22 -13.13
C SER A 56 -27.55 -12.76 -13.39
N GLN A 57 -27.04 -11.84 -12.55
CA GLN A 57 -27.21 -10.40 -12.73
C GLN A 57 -26.30 -9.82 -13.82
N TYR A 58 -25.29 -10.55 -14.29
CA TYR A 58 -24.38 -10.07 -15.33
C TYR A 58 -25.13 -9.73 -16.63
N GLU A 59 -26.18 -10.48 -16.95
CA GLU A 59 -27.04 -10.25 -18.12
C GLU A 59 -27.88 -8.97 -18.00
N THR A 60 -28.12 -8.48 -16.77
CA THR A 60 -28.92 -7.28 -16.50
C THR A 60 -28.10 -5.99 -16.53
N LEU A 61 -26.77 -6.09 -16.46
CA LEU A 61 -25.87 -4.94 -16.52
C LEU A 61 -25.85 -4.40 -17.96
N LYS A 62 -26.24 -3.13 -18.13
CA LYS A 62 -26.19 -2.44 -19.43
C LYS A 62 -24.75 -2.04 -19.78
N ILE A 63 -23.95 -3.02 -20.17
CA ILE A 63 -22.54 -2.83 -20.52
C ILE A 63 -22.43 -2.65 -22.04
N PRO A 64 -21.60 -1.72 -22.53
CA PRO A 64 -21.34 -1.62 -23.96
C PRO A 64 -20.79 -2.94 -24.49
N ILE A 65 -21.59 -3.64 -25.31
CA ILE A 65 -21.23 -4.95 -25.85
C ILE A 65 -20.23 -4.74 -26.98
N PHE A 66 -18.96 -5.05 -26.74
CA PHE A 66 -17.94 -5.16 -27.80
C PHE A 66 -18.00 -6.54 -28.45
N ASN A 67 -17.85 -7.60 -27.65
CA ASN A 67 -18.27 -8.97 -27.94
C ASN A 67 -18.71 -9.63 -26.60
N GLU A 68 -19.51 -10.69 -26.65
CA GLU A 68 -20.09 -11.30 -25.43
C GLU A 68 -19.03 -11.84 -24.47
N GLU A 69 -18.04 -12.60 -24.97
CA GLU A 69 -16.96 -13.19 -24.16
C GLU A 69 -16.14 -12.13 -23.42
N PHE A 70 -15.76 -11.06 -24.12
CA PHE A 70 -15.05 -9.91 -23.57
C PHE A 70 -15.89 -9.19 -22.52
N SER A 71 -17.19 -9.04 -22.75
CA SER A 71 -18.09 -8.35 -21.83
C SER A 71 -18.22 -9.10 -20.50
N VAL A 72 -18.39 -10.43 -20.54
CA VAL A 72 -18.42 -11.28 -19.33
C VAL A 72 -17.09 -11.23 -18.60
N SER A 73 -15.96 -11.34 -19.32
CA SER A 73 -14.63 -11.24 -18.70
C SER A 73 -14.42 -9.88 -18.04
N ALA A 74 -14.85 -8.79 -18.68
CA ALA A 74 -14.72 -7.44 -18.15
C ALA A 74 -15.52 -7.26 -16.85
N VAL A 75 -16.77 -7.77 -16.81
CA VAL A 75 -17.59 -7.78 -15.58
C VAL A 75 -16.88 -8.49 -14.45
N LYS A 76 -16.43 -9.73 -14.70
CA LYS A 76 -15.74 -10.53 -13.70
C LYS A 76 -14.49 -9.82 -13.17
N SER A 77 -13.70 -9.22 -14.07
CA SER A 77 -12.52 -8.43 -13.71
C SER A 77 -12.87 -7.22 -12.84
N VAL A 78 -13.91 -6.47 -13.19
CA VAL A 78 -14.37 -5.31 -12.40
C VAL A 78 -14.84 -5.74 -11.02
N LEU A 79 -15.62 -6.82 -10.91
CA LEU A 79 -16.11 -7.30 -9.63
C LEU A 79 -14.99 -7.80 -8.73
N ASN A 80 -14.00 -8.50 -9.28
CA ASN A 80 -12.79 -8.87 -8.56
C ASN A 80 -12.03 -7.63 -8.07
N ALA A 81 -11.91 -6.60 -8.91
CA ALA A 81 -11.27 -5.34 -8.54
C ALA A 81 -12.04 -4.62 -7.42
N ILE A 82 -13.37 -4.53 -7.50
CA ILE A 82 -14.22 -3.95 -6.46
C ILE A 82 -14.05 -4.72 -5.15
N ASN A 83 -14.08 -6.06 -5.20
CA ASN A 83 -13.87 -6.92 -4.03
C ASN A 83 -12.54 -6.61 -3.34
N TYR A 84 -11.47 -6.57 -4.14
CA TYR A 84 -10.13 -6.27 -3.64
C TYR A 84 -10.04 -4.85 -3.06
N TYR A 85 -10.40 -3.82 -3.83
CA TYR A 85 -10.27 -2.42 -3.42
C TYR A 85 -11.20 -2.05 -2.25
N SER A 86 -12.35 -2.69 -2.11
CA SER A 86 -13.22 -2.50 -0.94
C SER A 86 -12.54 -2.94 0.35
N SER A 87 -11.72 -4.00 0.31
CA SER A 87 -10.94 -4.44 1.48
C SER A 87 -9.83 -3.46 1.90
N LEU A 88 -9.44 -2.57 0.98
CA LEU A 88 -8.43 -1.54 1.21
C LEU A 88 -9.02 -0.20 1.67
N GLN A 89 -10.32 -0.09 1.93
CA GLN A 89 -10.86 1.13 2.53
C GLN A 89 -10.49 1.17 4.02
N VAL A 90 -10.00 2.31 4.52
CA VAL A 90 -9.72 2.50 5.95
C VAL A 90 -10.96 2.95 6.73
N GLU A 91 -10.88 2.95 8.06
CA GLU A 91 -12.02 3.14 8.97
C GLU A 91 -12.77 4.47 8.79
N ASP A 92 -12.07 5.53 8.39
CA ASP A 92 -12.65 6.86 8.14
C ASP A 92 -13.12 7.06 6.68
N GLY A 93 -13.07 6.00 5.85
CA GLY A 93 -13.69 5.92 4.53
C GLY A 93 -12.78 6.28 3.34
N HIS A 94 -11.54 6.69 3.56
CA HIS A 94 -10.59 6.93 2.46
C HIS A 94 -9.79 5.67 2.08
N TRP A 95 -8.97 5.77 1.03
CA TRP A 95 -8.02 4.72 0.63
C TRP A 95 -6.61 5.20 0.92
N ALA A 96 -5.91 4.49 1.79
CA ALA A 96 -4.50 4.74 2.05
C ALA A 96 -3.63 4.11 0.96
N GLY A 97 -2.43 4.66 0.76
CA GLY A 97 -1.52 4.17 -0.28
C GLY A 97 -0.12 4.75 -0.15
N ASP A 98 0.83 4.08 -0.80
CA ASP A 98 2.16 4.64 -1.00
C ASP A 98 2.08 5.81 -1.98
N TYR A 99 2.66 6.95 -1.58
CA TYR A 99 2.75 8.15 -2.40
C TYR A 99 4.19 8.67 -2.48
N GLY A 100 5.14 7.73 -2.51
CA GLY A 100 6.56 7.99 -2.73
C GLY A 100 6.92 8.25 -4.20
N GLY A 101 8.17 8.01 -4.54
CA GLY A 101 8.74 8.20 -5.88
C GLY A 101 9.88 9.21 -5.90
N PRO A 102 9.70 10.47 -5.47
CA PRO A 102 10.77 11.45 -5.47
C PRO A 102 11.89 11.14 -4.45
N MET A 103 13.07 10.81 -4.94
CA MET A 103 14.24 10.45 -4.12
C MET A 103 14.95 11.65 -3.45
N PHE A 104 14.47 12.87 -3.64
CA PHE A 104 15.05 14.09 -3.06
C PHE A 104 14.32 14.60 -1.80
N LEU A 105 13.18 14.02 -1.42
CA LEU A 105 12.42 14.46 -0.24
C LEU A 105 13.05 13.99 1.07
N LEU A 106 13.39 12.70 1.16
CA LEU A 106 13.97 12.09 2.36
C LEU A 106 15.33 12.70 2.75
N PRO A 107 16.28 12.96 1.81
CA PRO A 107 17.52 13.65 2.15
C PRO A 107 17.30 15.01 2.81
N GLY A 108 16.37 15.82 2.31
CA GLY A 108 16.02 17.12 2.90
C GLY A 108 15.52 16.97 4.34
N ALA A 109 14.61 16.03 4.58
CA ALA A 109 14.08 15.74 5.91
C ALA A 109 15.18 15.29 6.90
N ILE A 110 16.11 14.45 6.47
CA ILE A 110 17.24 13.97 7.28
C ILE A 110 18.19 15.13 7.64
N ILE A 111 18.55 15.97 6.66
CA ILE A 111 19.43 17.12 6.89
C ILE A 111 18.79 18.10 7.86
N THR A 112 17.51 18.45 7.66
CA THR A 112 16.77 19.32 8.57
C THR A 112 16.74 18.73 9.98
N ALA A 113 16.43 17.44 10.13
CA ALA A 113 16.40 16.79 11.43
C ALA A 113 17.76 16.83 12.15
N HIS A 114 18.85 16.63 11.42
CA HIS A 114 20.21 16.69 11.96
C HIS A 114 20.56 18.10 12.50
N VAL A 115 20.20 19.14 11.74
CA VAL A 115 20.46 20.54 12.10
C VAL A 115 19.61 20.96 13.30
N THR A 116 18.32 20.62 13.30
CA THR A 116 17.37 21.01 14.35
C THR A 116 17.40 20.13 15.59
N LYS A 117 18.23 19.07 15.59
CA LYS A 117 18.30 18.06 16.67
C LYS A 117 16.97 17.31 16.86
N PHE A 118 16.18 17.20 15.81
CA PHE A 118 15.03 16.31 15.79
C PHE A 118 15.48 14.85 15.77
N TYR A 119 14.75 13.99 16.49
CA TYR A 119 15.10 12.58 16.63
C TYR A 119 14.03 11.67 16.03
N PHE A 120 14.39 10.91 15.00
CA PHE A 120 13.61 9.75 14.54
C PHE A 120 13.84 8.56 15.47
N THR A 121 12.83 7.72 15.68
CA THR A 121 13.01 6.47 16.43
C THR A 121 13.97 5.51 15.69
N GLU A 122 14.56 4.55 16.40
CA GLU A 122 15.45 3.57 15.77
C GLU A 122 14.75 2.77 14.66
N GLU A 123 13.47 2.47 14.85
CA GLU A 123 12.67 1.75 13.87
C GLU A 123 12.39 2.60 12.63
N GLN A 124 12.13 3.90 12.80
CA GLN A 124 12.01 4.83 11.67
C GLN A 124 13.32 4.93 10.89
N LYS A 125 14.46 5.09 11.58
CA LYS A 125 15.78 5.13 10.93
C LYS A 125 16.06 3.84 10.15
N TYR A 126 15.75 2.69 10.74
CA TYR A 126 15.93 1.40 10.07
C TYR A 126 15.10 1.31 8.78
N GLN A 127 13.83 1.73 8.81
CA GLN A 127 12.99 1.74 7.60
C GLN A 127 13.47 2.77 6.56
N MET A 128 13.98 3.93 6.97
CA MET A 128 14.56 4.91 6.04
C MET A 128 15.81 4.36 5.35
N ILE A 129 16.71 3.73 6.10
CA ILE A 129 17.92 3.09 5.55
C ILE A 129 17.51 1.98 4.57
N ARG A 130 16.57 1.14 4.97
CA ARG A 130 16.01 0.08 4.15
C ARG A 130 15.38 0.60 2.86
N TYR A 131 14.60 1.69 2.95
CA TYR A 131 13.99 2.35 1.78
C TYR A 131 15.06 2.83 0.79
N LEU A 132 16.13 3.48 1.29
CA LEU A 132 17.23 3.95 0.44
C LEU A 132 17.95 2.79 -0.25
N PHE A 133 18.26 1.70 0.46
CA PHE A 133 18.88 0.52 -0.15
C PHE A 133 17.97 -0.17 -1.16
N ASN A 134 16.65 -0.22 -0.91
CA ASN A 134 15.67 -0.74 -1.88
C ASN A 134 15.67 0.04 -3.20
N HIS A 135 15.92 1.34 -3.15
CA HIS A 135 15.90 2.23 -4.32
C HIS A 135 17.30 2.44 -4.93
N GLN A 136 18.33 1.78 -4.41
CA GLN A 136 19.68 1.89 -4.97
C GLN A 136 19.75 1.16 -6.31
N LEU A 137 20.14 1.89 -7.36
CA LEU A 137 20.37 1.35 -8.70
C LEU A 137 21.55 0.38 -8.70
N ASP A 138 21.68 -0.44 -9.75
CA ASP A 138 22.75 -1.45 -9.86
C ASP A 138 24.15 -0.83 -9.92
N ASP A 139 24.27 0.42 -10.37
CA ASP A 139 25.51 1.20 -10.37
C ASP A 139 25.86 1.83 -9.01
N GLY A 140 24.99 1.65 -8.01
CA GLY A 140 25.14 2.19 -6.66
C GLY A 140 24.54 3.60 -6.47
N GLY A 141 23.97 4.20 -7.51
CA GLY A 141 23.34 5.53 -7.46
C GLY A 141 21.87 5.52 -7.05
N TRP A 142 21.28 6.73 -7.03
CA TRP A 142 19.85 6.99 -6.86
C TRP A 142 19.44 8.09 -7.86
N GLY A 143 18.28 7.94 -8.50
CA GLY A 143 17.77 8.88 -9.51
C GLY A 143 16.34 8.58 -9.91
#